data_AF-A0A2J7R4I3-F1
#
_entry.id   AF-A0A2J7R4I3-F1
#
_cell.length_a   1.000
_cell.length_b   1.000
_cell.length_c   1.000
_cell.angle_alpha   90.00
_cell.angle_beta   90.00
_cell.angle_gamma   90.00
#
_symmetry.space_group_name_H-M   'P 1'
#
loop_
_entity.id
_entity.type
_entity.pdbx_description
1 polymer ?
#
loop_
_entity_poly.entity_id
_entity_poly.type
_entity_poly.pdbx_seq_one_letter_code
_entity_poly.pdbx_strand_id
1 'polypeptide(L)'
;MDTIARELGIGHSAVQEMIESLGYRKVCARWVPRLLTKDHKAIAKMGWEVLPHPSYSPDLAPYNYHLFGFVKDQLRGQRFETREAIQKAVRQCLRMAEMEFYSRGIFKLPER
;
A
#
# COMPACT_ATOMS: atom_id res chain seq x y z
N MET A 1 -11.89 -26.44 7.81
CA MET A 1 -13.12 -26.46 6.99
C MET A 1 -14.27 -26.94 7.85
N ASP A 2 -14.16 -28.12 8.46
CA ASP A 2 -15.22 -28.67 9.33
C ASP A 2 -15.59 -27.78 10.52
N THR A 3 -14.61 -27.17 11.19
CA THR A 3 -14.88 -26.25 12.31
C THR A 3 -15.71 -25.03 11.87
N ILE A 4 -15.37 -24.45 10.72
CA ILE A 4 -16.05 -23.27 10.16
C ILE A 4 -17.43 -23.65 9.61
N ALA A 5 -17.53 -24.80 8.92
CA ALA A 5 -18.79 -25.35 8.44
C ALA A 5 -19.78 -25.58 9.59
N ARG A 6 -19.30 -26.09 10.73
CA ARG A 6 -20.10 -26.34 11.92
C ARG A 6 -20.49 -25.04 12.65
N GLU A 7 -19.60 -24.06 12.75
CA GLU A 7 -19.92 -22.78 13.39
C GLU A 7 -20.87 -21.92 12.58
N LEU A 8 -20.73 -21.93 11.25
CA LEU A 8 -21.58 -21.17 10.35
C LEU A 8 -22.83 -21.93 9.90
N GLY A 9 -22.98 -23.19 10.29
CA GLY A 9 -24.13 -24.04 9.93
C GLY A 9 -24.28 -24.28 8.42
N ILE A 10 -23.20 -24.16 7.65
CA ILE A 10 -23.20 -24.29 6.19
C ILE A 10 -22.47 -25.56 5.74
N GLY A 11 -22.90 -26.13 4.62
CA GLY A 11 -22.29 -27.33 4.05
C GLY A 11 -20.81 -27.13 3.71
N HIS A 12 -20.01 -28.19 3.85
CA HIS A 12 -18.57 -28.15 3.57
C HIS A 12 -18.25 -27.64 2.16
N SER A 13 -19.06 -28.03 1.15
CA SER A 13 -18.92 -27.55 -0.23
C SER A 13 -19.17 -26.03 -0.37
N ALA A 14 -20.14 -25.49 0.37
CA ALA A 14 -20.43 -24.05 0.36
C ALA A 14 -19.30 -23.24 1.01
N VAL A 15 -18.68 -23.76 2.07
CA VAL A 15 -17.46 -23.17 2.66
C VAL A 15 -16.32 -23.16 1.64
N GLN A 16 -16.16 -24.23 0.87
CA GLN A 16 -15.12 -24.33 -0.13
C GLN A 16 -15.34 -23.33 -1.29
N GLU A 17 -16.55 -23.23 -1.81
CA GLU A 17 -16.91 -22.24 -2.84
C GLU A 17 -16.76 -20.79 -2.34
N MET A 18 -17.14 -20.50 -1.09
CA MET A 18 -16.89 -19.19 -0.48
C MET A 18 -15.40 -18.86 -0.42
N ILE A 19 -14.56 -19.81 -0.01
CA ILE A 19 -13.11 -19.58 0.12
C ILE A 19 -12.45 -19.37 -1.25
N GLU A 20 -12.90 -20.12 -2.26
CA GLU A 20 -12.45 -19.95 -3.64
C GLU A 20 -12.90 -18.61 -4.23
N SER A 21 -14.14 -18.19 -3.98
CA SER A 21 -14.65 -16.88 -4.44
C SER A 21 -13.97 -15.70 -3.74
N LEU A 22 -13.56 -15.86 -2.47
CA LEU A 22 -12.73 -14.89 -1.75
C LEU A 22 -11.25 -14.91 -2.19
N GLY A 23 -10.86 -15.83 -3.09
CA GLY A 23 -9.50 -15.90 -3.63
C GLY A 23 -8.45 -16.47 -2.66
N TYR A 24 -8.86 -17.17 -1.60
CA TYR A 24 -7.97 -17.87 -0.67
C TYR A 24 -7.67 -19.30 -1.17
N ARG A 25 -6.49 -19.86 -0.85
CA ARG A 25 -6.15 -21.27 -1.15
C ARG A 25 -5.43 -21.87 0.05
N LYS A 26 -5.78 -23.11 0.37
CA LYS A 26 -5.14 -23.87 1.46
C LYS A 26 -3.70 -24.23 1.07
N VAL A 27 -2.73 -23.50 1.60
CA VAL A 27 -1.31 -23.89 1.60
C VAL A 27 -0.99 -24.26 3.04
N CYS A 28 -0.51 -25.49 3.27
CA CYS A 28 -0.10 -26.09 4.55
C CYS A 28 -0.46 -25.29 5.82
N ALA A 29 -1.58 -25.65 6.48
CA ALA A 29 -2.04 -25.23 7.81
C ALA A 29 -2.04 -23.72 8.18
N ARG A 30 -1.60 -22.81 7.32
CA ARG A 30 -1.57 -21.36 7.56
C ARG A 30 -2.27 -20.62 6.42
N TRP A 31 -3.23 -19.80 6.80
CA TRP A 31 -3.89 -18.86 5.91
C TRP A 31 -2.94 -17.70 5.63
N VAL A 32 -2.05 -17.89 4.65
CA VAL A 32 -1.10 -16.86 4.22
C VAL A 32 -1.77 -16.01 3.13
N PRO A 33 -1.94 -14.69 3.32
CA PRO A 33 -2.34 -13.79 2.24
C PRO A 33 -1.35 -13.93 1.09
N ARG A 34 -1.87 -14.25 -0.08
CA ARG A 34 -1.06 -14.51 -1.27
C ARG A 34 -0.32 -13.24 -1.68
N LEU A 35 1.01 -13.28 -1.62
CA LEU A 35 1.92 -12.47 -2.46
C LEU A 35 1.76 -12.83 -3.96
N LEU A 36 0.53 -12.90 -4.48
CA LEU A 36 0.20 -13.32 -5.86
C LEU A 36 -1.00 -12.54 -6.43
N THR A 37 -1.21 -11.30 -6.01
CA THR A 37 -2.10 -10.39 -6.75
C THR A 37 -1.56 -10.22 -8.18
N LYS A 38 -2.43 -9.87 -9.15
CA LYS A 38 -1.99 -9.59 -10.53
C LYS A 38 -0.86 -8.55 -10.55
N ASP A 39 -0.90 -7.62 -9.61
CA ASP A 39 0.10 -6.57 -9.43
C ASP A 39 1.46 -7.13 -9.02
N HIS A 40 1.52 -8.06 -8.06
CA HIS A 40 2.80 -8.68 -7.68
C HIS A 40 3.44 -9.44 -8.85
N LYS A 41 2.63 -10.08 -9.70
CA LYS A 41 3.14 -10.74 -10.92
C LYS A 41 3.66 -9.72 -11.93
N ALA A 42 3.00 -8.56 -12.07
CA ALA A 42 3.44 -7.50 -12.96
C ALA A 42 4.75 -6.86 -12.46
N ILE A 43 4.86 -6.58 -11.16
CA ILE A 43 6.06 -6.04 -10.51
C ILE A 43 7.25 -7.00 -10.70
N ALA A 44 7.03 -8.30 -10.47
CA ALA A 44 8.05 -9.32 -10.70
C ALA A 44 8.48 -9.41 -12.17
N LYS A 45 7.52 -9.31 -13.12
CA LYS A 45 7.83 -9.29 -14.57
C LYS A 45 8.67 -8.07 -14.96
N MET A 46 8.50 -6.95 -14.28
CA MET A 46 9.31 -5.74 -14.49
C MET A 46 10.69 -5.83 -13.80
N GLY A 47 10.97 -6.88 -13.03
CA GLY A 47 12.25 -7.08 -12.32
C GLY A 47 12.39 -6.26 -11.03
N TRP A 48 11.28 -5.75 -10.48
CA TRP A 48 11.31 -4.95 -9.25
C TRP A 48 11.16 -5.86 -8.03
N GLU A 49 11.96 -5.59 -7.01
CA GLU A 49 11.82 -6.24 -5.71
C GLU A 49 10.77 -5.51 -4.86
N VAL A 50 9.83 -6.26 -4.29
CA VAL A 50 8.86 -5.71 -3.33
C VAL A 50 9.45 -5.81 -1.93
N LEU A 51 9.81 -4.66 -1.35
CA LEU A 51 10.27 -4.61 0.02
C LEU A 51 9.14 -4.96 0.99
N PRO A 52 9.39 -5.77 2.03
CA PRO A 52 8.38 -6.08 3.04
C PRO A 52 7.99 -4.79 3.78
N HIS A 53 6.69 -4.51 3.86
CA HIS A 53 6.16 -3.37 4.62
C HIS A 53 5.14 -3.87 5.66
N PRO A 54 5.35 -3.60 6.95
CA PRO A 54 4.41 -4.00 7.99
C PRO A 54 3.06 -3.28 7.85
N SER A 55 2.02 -3.91 8.37
CA SER A 55 0.67 -3.35 8.35
C SER A 55 0.60 -2.10 9.22
N TYR A 56 -0.02 -1.03 8.71
CA TYR A 56 -0.26 0.22 9.44
C TYR A 56 1.01 0.93 9.96
N SER A 57 2.10 0.93 9.19
CA SER A 57 3.35 1.61 9.57
C SER A 57 3.64 2.85 8.71
N PRO A 58 2.85 3.94 8.87
CA PRO A 58 3.04 5.16 8.09
C PRO A 58 4.38 5.86 8.38
N ASP A 59 4.95 5.60 9.56
CA ASP A 59 6.29 6.00 9.98
C ASP A 59 7.40 5.34 9.15
N LEU A 60 7.17 4.18 8.56
CA LEU A 60 8.14 3.51 7.67
C LEU A 60 7.94 3.86 6.19
N ALA A 61 6.98 4.74 5.88
CA ALA A 61 6.66 5.15 4.52
C ALA A 61 7.22 6.55 4.21
N PRO A 62 8.28 6.69 3.39
CA PRO A 62 8.90 7.99 3.10
C PRO A 62 7.93 9.05 2.57
N TYR A 63 6.91 8.62 1.83
CA TYR A 63 5.89 9.54 1.34
C TYR A 63 5.04 10.14 2.48
N ASN A 64 4.75 9.38 3.54
CA ASN A 64 3.94 9.84 4.66
C ASN A 64 4.73 10.73 5.62
N TYR A 65 5.89 10.27 6.08
CA TYR A 65 6.63 10.99 7.14
C TYR A 65 7.48 12.14 6.63
N HIS A 66 7.76 12.21 5.31
CA HIS A 66 8.66 13.21 4.73
C HIS A 66 7.96 14.04 3.66
N LEU A 67 7.52 13.40 2.57
CA LEU A 67 7.01 14.11 1.39
C LEU A 67 5.71 14.87 1.66
N PHE A 68 4.73 14.23 2.28
CA PHE A 68 3.42 14.82 2.50
C PHE A 68 3.43 15.96 3.52
N GLY A 69 4.34 15.93 4.50
CA GLY A 69 4.55 17.07 5.40
C GLY A 69 4.94 18.32 4.61
N PHE A 70 5.98 18.19 3.77
CA PHE A 70 6.44 19.28 2.92
C PHE A 70 5.35 19.81 1.98
N VAL A 71 4.65 18.93 1.25
CA VAL A 71 3.59 19.37 0.32
C VAL A 71 2.44 20.06 1.06
N LYS A 72 2.02 19.53 2.21
CA LYS A 72 0.95 20.14 3.03
C LYS A 72 1.36 21.52 3.52
N ASP A 73 2.60 21.69 3.96
CA ASP A 73 3.11 22.98 4.44
C ASP A 73 3.16 24.02 3.32
N GLN A 74 3.63 23.64 2.12
CA GLN A 74 3.67 24.55 0.96
C GLN A 74 2.28 24.97 0.47
N LEU A 75 1.30 24.06 0.54
CA LEU A 75 -0.07 24.31 0.09
C LEU A 75 -0.99 24.82 1.21
N ARG A 76 -0.46 24.99 2.42
CA ARG A 76 -1.25 25.36 3.59
C ARG A 76 -1.93 26.71 3.38
N GLY A 77 -3.24 26.75 3.65
CA GLY A 77 -4.04 27.97 3.55
C GLY A 77 -4.44 28.38 2.12
N GLN A 78 -3.98 27.66 1.09
CA GLN A 78 -4.40 27.90 -0.29
C GLN A 78 -5.75 27.21 -0.55
N ARG A 79 -6.64 27.90 -1.28
CA ARG A 79 -7.91 27.34 -1.76
C ARG A 79 -7.79 27.08 -3.26
N PHE A 80 -8.22 25.91 -3.69
CA PHE A 80 -8.24 25.51 -5.09
C PHE A 80 -9.68 25.21 -5.49
N GLU A 81 -10.16 25.82 -6.56
CA GLU A 81 -11.53 25.63 -7.05
C GLU A 81 -11.65 24.43 -7.99
N THR A 82 -10.53 24.01 -8.60
CA THR A 82 -10.49 22.92 -9.57
C THR A 82 -9.44 21.88 -9.23
N ARG A 83 -9.68 20.64 -9.67
CA ARG A 83 -8.74 19.53 -9.52
C ARG A 83 -7.44 19.82 -10.29
N GLU A 84 -7.53 20.47 -11.42
CA GLU A 84 -6.42 20.79 -12.29
C GLU A 84 -5.50 21.83 -11.63
N ALA A 85 -6.07 22.79 -10.90
CA ALA A 85 -5.33 23.78 -10.13
C ALA A 85 -4.52 23.12 -9.00
N ILE A 86 -5.13 22.25 -8.18
CA ILE A 86 -4.41 21.56 -7.11
C ILE A 86 -3.34 20.61 -7.67
N GLN A 87 -3.62 19.89 -8.76
CA GLN A 87 -2.60 19.04 -9.39
C GLN A 87 -1.40 19.86 -9.91
N LYS A 88 -1.65 21.03 -10.50
CA LYS A 88 -0.59 21.93 -10.95
C LYS A 88 0.24 22.44 -9.77
N ALA A 89 -0.41 22.86 -8.69
CA ALA A 89 0.25 23.32 -7.48
C ALA A 89 1.14 22.24 -6.85
N VAL A 90 0.61 21.01 -6.69
CA VAL A 90 1.40 19.86 -6.19
C VAL A 90 2.60 19.59 -7.09
N ARG A 91 2.41 19.55 -8.42
CA ARG A 91 3.52 19.36 -9.38
C ARG A 91 4.58 20.45 -9.26
N GLN A 92 4.19 21.70 -9.02
CA GLN A 92 5.12 22.80 -8.82
C GLN A 92 5.88 22.67 -7.51
N CYS A 93 5.22 22.35 -6.39
CA CYS A 93 5.88 22.09 -5.11
C CYS A 93 6.92 20.96 -5.21
N LEU A 94 6.59 19.86 -5.89
CA LEU A 94 7.52 18.75 -6.08
C LEU A 94 8.74 19.13 -6.92
N ARG A 95 8.60 20.04 -7.88
CA ARG A 95 9.72 20.56 -8.69
C ARG A 95 10.61 21.54 -7.92
N MET A 96 10.05 22.21 -6.91
CA MET A 96 10.82 23.11 -6.03
C MET A 96 11.66 22.33 -5.02
N ALA A 97 11.28 21.09 -4.68
CA ALA A 97 12.08 20.26 -3.82
C ALA A 97 13.37 19.82 -4.54
N GLU A 98 14.51 20.14 -3.92
CA GLU A 98 15.83 19.74 -4.42
C GLU A 98 16.04 18.22 -4.33
N MET A 99 17.00 17.71 -5.10
CA MET A 99 17.39 16.29 -5.04
C MET A 99 17.76 15.88 -3.60
N GLU A 100 18.43 16.75 -2.85
CA GLU A 100 18.81 16.52 -1.45
C GLU A 100 17.62 16.41 -0.50
N PHE A 101 16.47 16.97 -0.85
CA PHE A 101 15.25 16.72 -0.08
C PHE A 101 14.82 15.26 -0.20
N TYR A 102 14.82 14.70 -1.40
CA TYR A 102 14.41 13.32 -1.64
C TYR A 102 15.40 12.31 -1.06
N SER A 103 16.71 12.55 -1.26
CA SER A 103 17.76 11.68 -0.73
C SER A 103 17.65 11.56 0.80
N ARG A 104 17.54 12.70 1.51
CA ARG A 104 17.36 12.72 2.97
C ARG A 104 16.15 11.94 3.43
N GLY A 105 15.04 12.01 2.70
CA GLY A 105 13.82 11.26 3.01
C GLY A 105 14.07 9.75 2.99
N ILE A 106 14.77 9.26 1.99
CA ILE A 106 15.08 7.82 1.85
C ILE A 106 16.14 7.38 2.85
N PHE A 107 17.21 8.16 3.03
CA PHE A 107 18.30 7.82 3.94
C PHE A 107 17.93 7.91 5.42
N LYS A 108 16.81 8.53 5.76
CA LYS A 108 16.26 8.53 7.12
C LYS A 108 15.55 7.23 7.49
N LEU A 109 15.26 6.35 6.52
CA LEU A 109 14.53 5.10 6.77
C LEU A 109 15.20 4.18 7.82
N PRO A 110 16.53 4.00 7.86
CA PRO A 110 17.19 3.18 8.88
C PRO A 110 17.10 3.73 10.31
N GLU A 111 16.78 5.02 10.47
CA GLU A 111 16.63 5.68 11.78
C GLU A 111 15.19 5.61 12.33
N ARG A 112 14.27 4.96 11.61
CA ARG A 112 12.86 4.83 11.96
C ARG A 112 12.51 3.39 12.30
#